data_AF-A0A9W9Z7F9-F1
#
_entry.id   AF-A0A9W9Z7F9-F1
#
_cell.length_a   1.000
_cell.length_b   1.000
_cell.length_c   1.000
_cell.angle_alpha   90.00
_cell.angle_beta   90.00
_cell.angle_gamma   90.00
#
_symmetry.space_group_name_H-M   'P 1'
#
loop_
_entity.id
_entity.type
_entity.pdbx_description
1 polymer ?
#
loop_
_entity_poly.entity_id
_entity_poly.type
_entity_poly.pdbx_seq_one_letter_code
_entity_poly.pdbx_strand_id
1 'polypeptide(L)'
;MVSSLECVCTVEEIGFGQSAIRHHIIQWVSEKNRKLNDGYDFEKSRTPAKRAISSGAIDLSQSIAATDVNKPKSTETAENVEEISDYSAQLICAVIFNVAAFRNLSVKTHLASAAKYLQVKSRGCGKYELAQKLAIALVQKGYVEIQSPADYKDLEREKIVILKDFEKELTAAKREKNEVLSSSSSGSTESVDGTDSSPPSSLSEVDDESID
;
A
#
# COMPACT_ATOMS: atom_id res chain seq x y z
N MET A 1 24.04 -52.46 -20.25
CA MET A 1 25.08 -51.52 -19.77
C MET A 1 24.34 -50.30 -19.25
N VAL A 2 24.33 -50.11 -17.94
CA VAL A 2 23.60 -49.03 -17.27
C VAL A 2 24.62 -47.93 -16.99
N SER A 3 24.48 -46.79 -17.66
CA SER A 3 25.31 -45.61 -17.40
C SER A 3 24.73 -44.84 -16.22
N SER A 4 25.45 -44.87 -15.09
CA SER A 4 25.14 -44.09 -13.89
C SER A 4 25.49 -42.62 -14.13
N LEU A 5 24.55 -41.71 -13.88
CA LEU A 5 24.79 -40.26 -13.85
C LEU A 5 25.18 -39.87 -12.42
N GLU A 6 26.47 -39.58 -12.20
CA GLU A 6 26.92 -38.92 -10.98
C GLU A 6 26.81 -37.40 -11.17
N CYS A 7 25.91 -36.78 -10.42
CA CYS A 7 25.89 -35.33 -10.22
C CYS A 7 26.15 -35.07 -8.74
N VAL A 8 27.41 -34.83 -8.39
CA VAL A 8 27.81 -34.43 -7.05
C VAL A 8 28.02 -32.91 -7.08
N CYS A 9 26.96 -32.17 -6.78
CA CYS A 9 27.07 -30.74 -6.49
C CYS A 9 27.52 -30.57 -5.03
N THR A 10 28.81 -30.35 -4.79
CA THR A 10 29.30 -29.89 -3.48
C THR A 10 29.12 -28.37 -3.39
N VAL A 11 28.19 -27.91 -2.56
CA VAL A 11 28.10 -26.51 -2.17
C VAL A 11 29.11 -26.29 -1.05
N GLU A 12 30.14 -25.48 -1.30
CA GLU A 12 31.04 -25.01 -0.25
C GLU A 12 30.23 -24.19 0.76
N GLU A 13 30.25 -24.60 2.03
CA GLU A 13 29.67 -23.82 3.12
C GLU A 13 30.38 -22.46 3.18
N ILE A 14 29.68 -21.41 2.78
CA ILE A 14 30.10 -20.03 3.03
C ILE A 14 30.12 -19.87 4.55
N GLY A 15 31.31 -20.00 5.14
CA GLY A 15 31.55 -19.98 6.58
C GLY A 15 31.27 -18.61 7.21
N PHE A 16 30.01 -18.21 7.31
CA PHE A 16 29.57 -17.29 8.36
C PHE A 16 29.57 -18.07 9.67
N GLY A 17 30.77 -18.27 10.22
CA GLY A 17 30.93 -18.95 11.50
C GLY A 17 30.05 -18.27 12.56
N GLN A 18 29.42 -19.07 13.43
CA GLN A 18 28.56 -18.55 14.51
C GLN A 18 29.22 -17.44 15.34
N SER A 19 30.56 -17.42 15.37
CA SER A 19 31.37 -16.38 16.00
C SER A 19 31.18 -15.00 15.35
N ALA A 20 31.07 -14.90 14.03
CA ALA A 20 30.84 -13.64 13.32
C ALA A 20 29.46 -13.06 13.62
N ILE A 21 28.43 -13.92 13.67
CA ILE A 21 27.07 -13.55 14.04
C ILE A 21 27.04 -13.06 15.50
N ARG A 22 27.68 -13.79 16.41
CA ARG A 22 27.79 -13.39 17.83
C ARG A 22 28.50 -12.05 17.99
N HIS A 23 29.61 -11.85 17.29
CA HIS A 23 30.34 -10.58 17.31
C HIS A 23 29.49 -9.41 16.80
N HIS A 24 28.76 -9.60 15.70
CA HIS A 24 27.88 -8.57 15.16
C HIS A 24 26.75 -8.19 16.13
N ILE A 25 26.12 -9.18 16.77
CA ILE A 25 25.07 -8.93 17.78
C ILE A 25 25.64 -8.18 18.99
N ILE A 26 26.80 -8.59 19.50
CA ILE A 26 27.45 -7.92 20.65
C ILE A 26 27.82 -6.48 20.29
N GLN A 27 28.37 -6.26 19.10
CA GLN A 27 28.72 -4.93 18.61
C GLN A 27 27.48 -4.03 18.51
N TRP A 28 26.38 -4.54 17.96
CA TRP A 28 25.12 -3.81 17.83
C TRP A 28 24.49 -3.46 19.18
N VAL A 29 24.48 -4.40 20.14
CA VAL A 29 24.00 -4.16 21.51
C VAL A 29 24.87 -3.14 22.23
N SER A 30 26.19 -3.21 22.08
CA SER A 30 27.10 -2.22 22.68
C SER A 30 26.90 -0.82 22.11
N GLU A 31 26.63 -0.71 20.80
CA GLU A 31 26.38 0.58 20.13
C GLU A 31 25.05 1.20 20.56
N LYS A 32 24.01 0.37 20.74
CA LYS A 32 22.73 0.80 21.33
C LYS A 32 22.89 1.30 22.75
N ASN A 33 23.65 0.60 23.59
CA ASN A 33 23.85 0.99 24.98
C ASN A 33 24.75 2.23 25.13
N ARG A 34 25.74 2.41 24.23
CA ARG A 34 26.56 3.63 24.20
C ARG A 34 25.73 4.87 23.87
N LYS A 35 24.76 4.75 22.95
CA LYS A 35 23.85 5.86 22.57
C LYS A 35 22.89 6.26 23.69
N LEU A 36 22.64 5.40 24.68
CA LEU A 36 21.86 5.76 25.87
C LEU A 36 22.69 6.52 26.93
N ASN A 37 24.00 6.26 27.03
CA ASN A 37 24.87 6.93 28.01
C ASN A 37 25.38 8.31 27.57
N ASP A 38 25.37 8.62 26.28
CA ASP A 38 25.86 9.91 25.73
C ASP A 38 24.83 11.05 25.86
N GLY A 39 23.73 10.85 26.59
CA GLY A 39 22.66 11.84 26.75
C GLY A 39 21.94 12.23 25.45
N TYR A 40 22.22 11.54 24.35
CA TYR A 40 21.56 11.73 23.07
C TYR A 40 20.23 10.99 23.04
N ASP A 41 19.29 11.58 23.77
CA ASP A 41 17.90 11.18 23.81
C ASP A 41 17.22 11.53 22.48
N PHE A 42 17.20 10.58 21.54
CA PHE A 42 16.49 10.72 20.26
C PHE A 42 14.96 10.85 20.42
N GLU A 43 14.41 10.65 21.61
CA GLU A 43 13.01 10.93 21.91
C GLU A 43 12.75 12.43 22.17
N LYS A 44 13.77 13.22 22.55
CA LYS A 44 13.56 14.59 23.03
C LYS A 44 13.39 15.65 21.92
N SER A 45 13.80 15.37 20.69
CA SER A 45 13.69 16.28 19.53
C SER A 45 12.70 15.84 18.46
N ARG A 46 11.74 14.98 18.83
CA ARG A 46 10.44 14.97 18.16
C ARG A 46 9.42 15.46 19.18
N THR A 47 9.11 16.74 19.14
CA THR A 47 7.76 17.20 19.48
C THR A 47 6.86 16.85 18.30
N PRO A 48 6.18 15.70 18.26
CA PRO A 48 5.02 15.60 17.39
C PRO A 48 4.02 16.65 17.86
N ALA A 49 3.49 17.44 16.93
CA ALA A 49 2.35 18.31 17.20
C ALA A 49 1.28 17.51 17.95
N LYS A 50 0.88 18.00 19.14
CA LYS A 50 -0.15 17.39 20.01
C LYS A 50 -1.33 16.90 19.17
N ARG A 51 -1.51 15.58 19.09
CA ARG A 51 -2.83 14.97 19.01
C ARG A 51 -2.88 13.94 20.12
N ALA A 52 -3.84 14.11 21.02
CA ALA A 52 -4.10 13.16 22.08
C ALA A 52 -4.37 11.79 21.44
N ILE A 53 -3.52 10.80 21.76
CA ILE A 53 -3.79 9.39 21.52
C ILE A 53 -4.10 8.84 22.90
N SER A 54 -5.39 8.64 23.19
CA SER A 54 -5.80 7.77 24.27
C SER A 54 -5.39 6.36 23.88
N SER A 55 -4.39 5.81 24.56
CA SER A 55 -3.96 4.42 24.46
C SER A 55 -5.04 3.51 25.03
N GLY A 56 -5.99 3.09 24.21
CA GLY A 56 -6.75 1.86 24.43
C GLY A 56 -5.97 0.71 23.82
N ALA A 57 -5.48 -0.21 24.64
CA ALA A 57 -5.02 -1.51 24.17
C ALA A 57 -6.23 -2.22 23.55
N ILE A 58 -6.27 -2.31 22.22
CA ILE A 58 -7.32 -3.05 21.50
C ILE A 58 -6.81 -4.46 21.31
N ASP A 59 -7.46 -5.37 22.03
CA ASP A 59 -7.34 -6.82 21.90
C ASP A 59 -7.54 -7.24 20.43
N LEU A 60 -6.58 -8.00 19.92
CA LEU A 60 -6.38 -8.33 18.50
C LEU A 60 -7.31 -9.46 18.03
N SER A 61 -8.52 -9.53 18.58
CA SER A 61 -9.45 -10.64 18.33
C SER A 61 -10.70 -10.21 17.57
N GLN A 62 -11.09 -8.94 17.63
CA GLN A 62 -12.16 -8.35 16.82
C GLN A 62 -11.86 -6.86 16.59
N SER A 63 -10.93 -6.56 15.68
CA SER A 63 -10.60 -5.18 15.33
C SER A 63 -11.88 -4.49 14.85
N ILE A 64 -12.33 -3.44 15.52
CA ILE A 64 -13.36 -2.54 15.00
C ILE A 64 -12.66 -1.77 13.87
N ALA A 65 -13.12 -1.92 12.63
CA ALA A 65 -12.56 -1.14 11.51
C ALA A 65 -13.02 0.31 11.69
N ALA A 66 -12.10 1.21 12.01
CA ALA A 66 -12.42 2.61 12.19
C ALA A 66 -12.62 3.31 10.83
N THR A 67 -13.75 4.01 10.70
CA THR A 67 -14.08 4.86 9.54
C THR A 67 -13.79 6.32 9.87
N ASP A 68 -13.50 7.14 8.85
CA ASP A 68 -13.25 8.58 9.01
C ASP A 68 -14.57 9.40 9.01
N VAL A 69 -15.68 8.77 8.63
CA VAL A 69 -17.02 9.38 8.58
C VAL A 69 -17.85 8.87 9.77
N ASN A 70 -18.68 9.76 10.34
CA ASN A 70 -19.60 9.41 11.41
C ASN A 70 -20.62 8.39 10.91
N LYS A 71 -20.93 7.39 11.75
CA LYS A 71 -22.02 6.45 11.50
C LYS A 71 -23.31 7.24 11.26
N PRO A 72 -23.99 7.08 10.11
CA PRO A 72 -25.21 7.80 9.85
C PRO A 72 -26.28 7.38 10.86
N LYS A 73 -27.01 8.34 11.43
CA LYS A 73 -28.28 8.07 12.13
C LYS A 73 -29.33 7.80 11.05
N SER A 74 -29.29 6.63 10.42
CA SER A 74 -30.22 6.32 9.34
C SER A 74 -31.58 5.91 9.90
N THR A 75 -32.64 6.56 9.43
CA THR A 75 -34.04 6.15 9.58
C THR A 75 -34.60 5.49 8.30
N GLU A 76 -33.81 5.49 7.22
CA GLU A 76 -34.16 4.95 5.90
C GLU A 76 -33.13 3.89 5.49
N THR A 77 -33.60 2.69 5.14
CA THR A 77 -32.80 1.58 4.64
C THR A 77 -32.54 1.73 3.15
N ALA A 78 -31.29 1.64 2.72
CA ALA A 78 -30.99 1.49 1.29
C ALA A 78 -30.78 0.00 1.00
N GLU A 79 -31.65 -0.58 0.17
CA GLU A 79 -31.51 -1.96 -0.33
C GLU A 79 -30.65 -2.02 -1.61
N ASN A 80 -30.39 -0.86 -2.23
CA ASN A 80 -29.65 -0.78 -3.48
C ASN A 80 -28.15 -0.59 -3.23
N VAL A 81 -27.33 -1.42 -3.89
CA VAL A 81 -25.86 -1.39 -3.83
C VAL A 81 -25.31 -0.04 -4.33
N GLU A 82 -25.97 0.59 -5.30
CA GLU A 82 -25.52 1.84 -5.91
C GLU A 82 -25.64 3.04 -4.96
N GLU A 83 -26.48 2.94 -3.92
CA GLU A 83 -26.71 3.99 -2.92
C GLU A 83 -25.86 3.80 -1.65
N ILE A 84 -24.75 3.07 -1.76
CA ILE A 84 -23.88 2.82 -0.63
C ILE A 84 -23.33 4.13 -0.04
N SER A 85 -23.45 4.29 1.28
CA SER A 85 -22.93 5.47 1.97
C SER A 85 -21.41 5.48 2.00
N ASP A 86 -20.81 6.66 2.15
CA ASP A 86 -19.36 6.79 2.34
C ASP A 86 -18.86 6.01 3.56
N TYR A 87 -19.67 5.95 4.62
CA TYR A 87 -19.37 5.18 5.83
C TYR A 87 -19.25 3.68 5.52
N SER A 88 -20.27 3.11 4.89
CA SER A 88 -20.32 1.71 4.50
C SER A 88 -19.22 1.35 3.49
N ALA A 89 -18.98 2.22 2.51
CA ALA A 89 -17.91 2.02 1.53
C ALA A 89 -16.52 1.97 2.17
N GLN A 90 -16.25 2.86 3.13
CA GLN A 90 -15.00 2.85 3.88
C GLN A 90 -14.86 1.57 4.70
N LEU A 91 -15.94 1.10 5.30
CA LEU A 91 -15.95 -0.11 6.11
C LEU A 91 -15.66 -1.36 5.25
N ILE A 92 -16.35 -1.50 4.12
CA ILE A 92 -16.10 -2.59 3.15
C ILE A 92 -14.64 -2.57 2.69
N CYS A 93 -14.10 -1.40 2.36
CA CYS A 93 -12.70 -1.28 1.97
C CYS A 93 -11.75 -1.66 3.13
N ALA A 94 -12.03 -1.24 4.36
CA ALA A 94 -11.18 -1.61 5.50
C ALA A 94 -11.20 -3.13 5.75
N VAL A 95 -12.36 -3.77 5.60
CA VAL A 95 -12.53 -5.21 5.79
C VAL A 95 -11.83 -6.01 4.69
N ILE A 96 -12.03 -5.66 3.42
CA ILE A 96 -11.47 -6.42 2.29
C ILE A 96 -9.93 -6.39 2.26
N PHE A 97 -9.33 -5.27 2.68
CA PHE A 97 -7.87 -5.11 2.78
C PHE A 97 -7.33 -5.51 4.15
N ASN A 98 -8.18 -6.08 5.02
CA ASN A 98 -7.81 -6.49 6.38
C ASN A 98 -7.04 -5.42 7.18
N VAL A 99 -7.50 -4.17 7.10
CA VAL A 99 -6.87 -3.03 7.77
C VAL A 99 -7.74 -2.54 8.93
N ALA A 100 -7.10 -2.16 10.03
CA ALA A 100 -7.79 -1.68 11.24
C ALA A 100 -8.58 -0.37 11.02
N ALA A 101 -8.25 0.44 10.02
CA ALA A 101 -8.94 1.69 9.74
C ALA A 101 -8.84 2.08 8.26
N PHE A 102 -9.89 2.70 7.72
CA PHE A 102 -9.88 3.21 6.34
C PHE A 102 -8.76 4.23 6.10
N ARG A 103 -8.43 5.03 7.13
CA ARG A 103 -7.35 6.02 7.05
C ARG A 103 -5.99 5.41 6.68
N ASN A 104 -5.73 4.18 7.11
CA ASN A 104 -4.47 3.47 6.85
C ASN A 104 -4.37 2.96 5.40
N LEU A 105 -5.47 2.96 4.64
CA LEU A 105 -5.43 2.64 3.21
C LEU A 105 -4.79 3.78 2.42
N SER A 106 -3.83 3.40 1.58
CA SER A 106 -3.21 4.32 0.63
C SER A 106 -3.84 4.18 -0.76
N VAL A 107 -4.10 5.32 -1.40
CA VAL A 107 -4.69 5.38 -2.75
C VAL A 107 -3.82 4.64 -3.75
N LYS A 108 -2.50 4.85 -3.74
CA LYS A 108 -1.61 4.27 -4.76
C LYS A 108 -1.44 2.76 -4.61
N THR A 109 -1.23 2.30 -3.38
CA THR A 109 -0.85 0.90 -3.12
C THR A 109 -2.06 -0.04 -3.03
N HIS A 110 -3.18 0.42 -2.48
CA HIS A 110 -4.37 -0.40 -2.23
C HIS A 110 -5.46 -0.07 -3.24
N LEU A 111 -6.05 1.13 -3.15
CA LEU A 111 -7.27 1.48 -3.88
C LEU A 111 -7.07 1.53 -5.40
N ALA A 112 -6.02 2.18 -5.89
CA ALA A 112 -5.74 2.29 -7.33
C ALA A 112 -5.34 0.94 -7.92
N SER A 113 -4.63 0.11 -7.15
CA SER A 113 -4.30 -1.26 -7.57
C SER A 113 -5.58 -2.10 -7.71
N ALA A 114 -6.48 -2.01 -6.74
CA ALA A 114 -7.78 -2.70 -6.77
C ALA A 114 -8.68 -2.17 -7.89
N ALA A 115 -8.70 -0.86 -8.11
CA ALA A 115 -9.47 -0.26 -9.20
C ALA A 115 -8.98 -0.74 -10.56
N LYS A 116 -7.66 -0.89 -10.74
CA LYS A 116 -7.09 -1.44 -11.96
C LYS A 116 -7.49 -2.90 -12.18
N TYR A 117 -7.54 -3.70 -11.12
CA TYR A 117 -7.95 -5.11 -11.18
C TYR A 117 -9.44 -5.25 -11.47
N LEU A 118 -10.28 -4.46 -10.78
CA LEU A 118 -11.74 -4.44 -10.94
C LEU A 118 -12.21 -3.63 -12.17
N GLN A 119 -11.28 -3.05 -12.93
CA GLN A 119 -11.55 -2.19 -14.10
C GLN A 119 -12.41 -0.95 -13.80
N VAL A 120 -12.28 -0.40 -12.59
CA VAL A 120 -12.95 0.82 -12.14
C VAL A 120 -12.13 2.05 -12.54
N LYS A 121 -12.81 3.09 -13.03
CA LYS A 121 -12.17 4.37 -13.37
C LYS A 121 -11.65 5.06 -12.10
N SER A 122 -10.34 5.25 -12.01
CA SER A 122 -9.66 5.86 -10.86
C SER A 122 -9.09 7.27 -11.10
N ARG A 123 -8.97 7.69 -12.37
CA ARG A 123 -8.39 9.00 -12.72
C ARG A 123 -9.29 10.14 -12.22
N GLY A 124 -8.70 11.08 -11.49
CA GLY A 124 -9.38 12.29 -10.99
C GLY A 124 -10.34 12.04 -9.84
N CYS A 125 -10.45 10.81 -9.31
CA CYS A 125 -11.29 10.50 -8.17
C CYS A 125 -10.53 10.72 -6.86
N GLY A 126 -11.19 11.32 -5.87
CA GLY A 126 -10.66 11.41 -4.51
C GLY A 126 -10.57 10.04 -3.82
N LYS A 127 -9.89 9.97 -2.67
CA LYS A 127 -9.75 8.72 -1.89
C LYS A 127 -11.12 8.12 -1.53
N TYR A 128 -12.06 8.96 -1.09
CA TYR A 128 -13.39 8.55 -0.64
C TYR A 128 -14.29 8.14 -1.81
N GLU A 129 -14.36 8.97 -2.86
CA GLU A 129 -15.11 8.65 -4.09
C GLU A 129 -14.62 7.34 -4.74
N LEU A 130 -13.31 7.11 -4.72
CA LEU A 130 -12.74 5.87 -5.23
C LEU A 130 -13.15 4.67 -4.37
N ALA A 131 -13.20 4.84 -3.04
CA ALA A 131 -13.66 3.79 -2.13
C ALA A 131 -15.13 3.44 -2.36
N GLN A 132 -15.99 4.41 -2.61
CA GLN A 132 -17.41 4.18 -2.93
C GLN A 132 -17.56 3.34 -4.21
N LYS A 133 -16.90 3.75 -5.29
CA LYS A 133 -16.91 3.01 -6.56
C LYS A 133 -16.33 1.60 -6.42
N LEU A 134 -15.28 1.44 -5.61
CA LEU A 134 -14.69 0.14 -5.33
C LEU A 134 -15.64 -0.75 -4.53
N ALA A 135 -16.29 -0.23 -3.50
CA ALA A 135 -17.23 -0.99 -2.68
C ALA A 135 -18.39 -1.53 -3.53
N ILE A 136 -18.97 -0.69 -4.39
CA ILE A 136 -20.00 -1.11 -5.37
C ILE A 136 -19.47 -2.24 -6.25
N ALA A 137 -18.28 -2.08 -6.85
CA ALA A 137 -17.70 -3.08 -7.72
C ALA A 137 -17.36 -4.40 -6.99
N LEU A 138 -16.93 -4.34 -5.73
CA LEU A 138 -16.62 -5.52 -4.91
C LEU A 138 -17.87 -6.35 -4.63
N VAL A 139 -18.98 -5.69 -4.30
CA VAL A 139 -20.28 -6.35 -4.09
C VAL A 139 -20.81 -6.92 -5.42
N GLN A 140 -20.81 -6.13 -6.49
CA GLN A 140 -21.29 -6.57 -7.81
C GLN A 140 -20.49 -7.76 -8.39
N LYS A 141 -19.20 -7.85 -8.10
CA LYS A 141 -18.33 -8.96 -8.53
C LYS A 141 -18.37 -10.16 -7.58
N GLY A 142 -19.08 -10.06 -6.45
CA GLY A 142 -19.23 -11.15 -5.48
C GLY A 142 -17.98 -11.44 -4.65
N TYR A 143 -17.14 -10.43 -4.37
CA TYR A 143 -16.06 -10.57 -3.40
C TYR A 143 -16.57 -10.40 -1.97
N VAL A 144 -17.61 -9.58 -1.81
CA VAL A 144 -18.23 -9.24 -0.54
C VAL A 144 -19.72 -9.52 -0.65
N GLU A 145 -20.24 -10.23 0.33
CA GLU A 145 -21.68 -10.42 0.54
C GLU A 145 -22.08 -9.75 1.84
N ILE A 146 -23.21 -9.05 1.81
CA ILE A 146 -23.76 -8.38 2.99
C ILE A 146 -24.92 -9.23 3.48
N GLN A 147 -24.84 -9.67 4.73
CA GLN A 147 -25.88 -10.48 5.34
C GLN A 147 -27.19 -9.69 5.43
N SER A 148 -28.29 -10.36 5.11
CA SER A 148 -29.63 -9.77 5.16
C SER A 148 -30.08 -9.53 6.62
N PRO A 149 -30.76 -8.41 6.91
CA PRO A 149 -31.21 -7.35 5.99
C PRO A 149 -30.05 -6.44 5.54
N ALA A 150 -29.91 -6.28 4.22
CA ALA A 150 -28.83 -5.52 3.60
C ALA A 150 -29.15 -4.02 3.67
N ASP A 151 -28.54 -3.32 4.62
CA ASP A 151 -28.58 -1.86 4.70
C ASP A 151 -27.25 -1.29 4.23
N TYR A 152 -27.23 -0.75 3.01
CA TYR A 152 -26.04 -0.15 2.40
C TYR A 152 -25.72 1.25 2.96
N LYS A 153 -26.65 1.87 3.72
CA LYS A 153 -26.40 3.17 4.37
C LYS A 153 -25.71 3.01 5.71
N ASP A 154 -26.14 2.06 6.53
CA ASP A 154 -25.60 1.83 7.87
C ASP A 154 -25.09 0.39 8.05
N LEU A 155 -23.90 0.13 7.51
CA LEU A 155 -23.33 -1.20 7.53
C LEU A 155 -22.51 -1.47 8.79
N GLU A 156 -22.70 -2.65 9.36
CA GLU A 156 -21.90 -3.12 10.48
C GLU A 156 -20.88 -4.15 10.00
N ARG A 157 -19.70 -4.17 10.63
CA ARG A 157 -18.58 -5.01 10.20
C ARG A 157 -18.96 -6.50 10.20
N GLU A 158 -19.78 -6.92 11.17
CA GLU A 158 -20.22 -8.30 11.35
C GLU A 158 -21.12 -8.79 10.21
N LYS A 159 -21.82 -7.88 9.53
CA LYS A 159 -22.68 -8.21 8.39
C LYS A 159 -21.90 -8.38 7.10
N ILE A 160 -20.61 -8.02 7.07
CA ILE A 160 -19.74 -8.12 5.89
C ILE A 160 -19.08 -9.50 5.87
N VAL A 161 -19.45 -10.32 4.91
CA VAL A 161 -18.84 -11.63 4.66
C VAL A 161 -17.93 -11.54 3.44
N ILE A 162 -16.65 -11.88 3.62
CA ILE A 162 -15.70 -11.98 2.52
C ILE A 162 -15.85 -13.37 1.90
N LEU A 163 -16.32 -13.42 0.65
CA LEU A 163 -16.49 -14.67 -0.09
C LEU A 163 -15.19 -15.12 -0.76
N LYS A 164 -14.36 -14.17 -1.19
CA LYS A 164 -13.11 -14.42 -1.90
C LYS A 164 -11.99 -13.55 -1.36
N ASP A 165 -10.81 -14.16 -1.21
CA ASP A 165 -9.59 -13.48 -0.74
C ASP A 165 -9.03 -12.54 -1.81
N PHE A 166 -9.61 -11.34 -1.89
CA PHE A 166 -9.25 -10.33 -2.88
C PHE A 166 -7.76 -9.92 -2.81
N GLU A 167 -7.16 -9.86 -1.63
CA GLU A 167 -5.73 -9.52 -1.50
C GLU A 167 -4.79 -10.57 -2.11
N LYS A 168 -5.15 -11.85 -1.97
CA LYS A 168 -4.37 -12.95 -2.56
C LYS A 168 -4.45 -12.90 -4.08
N GLU A 169 -5.64 -12.64 -4.63
CA GLU A 169 -5.82 -12.49 -6.08
C GLU A 169 -5.09 -11.25 -6.63
N LEU A 170 -5.12 -10.14 -5.89
CA LEU A 170 -4.43 -8.91 -6.29
C LEU A 170 -2.91 -9.06 -6.31
N THR A 171 -2.35 -9.83 -5.37
CA THR A 171 -0.91 -10.12 -5.32
C THR A 171 -0.49 -11.14 -6.38
N ALA A 172 -1.32 -12.15 -6.67
CA ALA A 172 -1.10 -13.10 -7.77
C ALA A 172 -1.09 -12.40 -9.13
N ALA A 173 -2.08 -11.53 -9.40
CA ALA A 173 -2.18 -10.79 -10.66
C ALA A 173 -1.01 -9.81 -10.90
N LYS A 174 -0.35 -9.35 -9.83
CA LYS A 174 0.89 -8.54 -9.94
C LYS A 174 2.10 -9.37 -10.37
N ARG A 175 2.17 -10.65 -9.99
CA ARG A 175 3.27 -11.55 -10.36
C ARG A 175 3.20 -11.94 -11.83
N GLU A 176 2.02 -12.30 -12.32
CA GLU A 176 1.82 -12.67 -13.74
C GLU A 176 2.22 -11.53 -14.70
N LYS A 177 1.93 -10.27 -14.35
CA LYS A 177 2.33 -9.12 -15.18
C LYS A 177 3.84 -8.88 -15.23
N ASN A 178 4.60 -9.28 -14.21
CA ASN A 178 6.05 -9.16 -14.22
C ASN A 178 6.73 -10.30 -14.98
N GLU A 179 6.09 -11.47 -15.08
CA GLU A 179 6.62 -12.58 -15.89
C GLU A 179 6.56 -12.27 -17.38
N VAL A 180 5.46 -11.67 -17.85
CA VAL A 180 5.28 -11.30 -19.27
C VAL A 180 6.28 -10.22 -19.74
N LEU A 181 6.86 -9.44 -18.82
CA LEU A 181 7.87 -8.41 -19.14
C LEU A 181 9.31 -8.93 -19.10
N SER A 182 9.55 -10.12 -18.55
CA SER A 182 10.89 -10.70 -18.45
C SER A 182 11.30 -11.51 -19.70
N SER A 183 10.37 -11.77 -20.61
CA SER A 183 10.61 -12.47 -21.88
C SER A 183 10.92 -11.56 -23.08
N SER A 184 11.04 -10.25 -22.88
CA SER A 184 11.24 -9.26 -23.96
C SER A 184 12.66 -8.66 -23.98
N SER A 185 13.68 -9.44 -23.64
CA SER A 185 15.09 -9.07 -23.83
C SER A 185 15.66 -9.89 -24.99
N SER A 186 15.59 -9.34 -26.21
CA SER A 186 16.45 -9.74 -27.33
C SER A 186 16.36 -8.72 -28.48
N GLY A 187 17.51 -8.15 -28.83
CA GLY A 187 17.77 -7.31 -30.02
C GLY A 187 17.68 -5.81 -29.74
N SER A 188 18.69 -4.96 -29.96
CA SER A 188 19.96 -5.12 -30.65
C SER A 188 20.93 -4.03 -30.17
N THR A 189 22.21 -4.38 -30.17
CA THR A 189 23.37 -3.50 -30.01
C THR A 189 23.62 -2.66 -31.26
N GLU A 190 24.39 -1.56 -31.11
CA GLU A 190 24.88 -0.59 -32.13
C GLU A 190 23.99 0.65 -32.26
N SER A 191 24.45 1.90 -32.22
CA SER A 191 25.72 2.47 -32.68
C SER A 191 26.05 3.81 -32.00
N VAL A 192 27.31 4.18 -32.18
CA VAL A 192 28.10 5.33 -31.70
C VAL A 192 27.69 6.70 -32.28
N ASP A 193 28.40 7.73 -31.80
CA ASP A 193 28.52 9.14 -32.26
C ASP A 193 27.56 10.11 -31.55
N GLY A 194 28.00 11.09 -30.76
CA GLY A 194 29.11 12.00 -30.97
C GLY A 194 28.51 13.34 -31.38
N THR A 195 28.61 14.38 -30.52
CA THR A 195 28.78 15.81 -30.87
C THR A 195 28.38 16.72 -29.71
N ASP A 196 29.43 17.35 -29.18
CA ASP A 196 29.47 18.57 -28.40
C ASP A 196 28.87 19.75 -29.18
N SER A 197 27.96 20.51 -28.56
CA SER A 197 27.69 21.89 -28.97
C SER A 197 27.16 22.69 -27.79
N SER A 198 28.00 23.65 -27.41
CA SER A 198 27.80 24.69 -26.39
C SER A 198 26.54 25.54 -26.61
N PRO A 199 26.04 26.24 -25.58
CA PRO A 199 24.88 27.12 -25.69
C PRO A 199 25.27 28.49 -26.30
N PRO A 200 24.42 29.12 -27.14
CA PRO A 200 24.57 30.52 -27.47
C PRO A 200 23.97 31.40 -26.36
N SER A 201 24.80 32.27 -25.79
CA SER A 201 24.38 33.47 -25.08
C SER A 201 23.83 34.49 -26.07
N SER A 202 22.67 35.08 -25.77
CA SER A 202 22.24 36.42 -26.23
C SER A 202 21.11 36.87 -25.29
N LEU A 203 21.31 37.81 -24.38
CA LEU A 203 21.22 39.27 -24.58
C LEU A 203 19.86 39.68 -25.17
N SER A 204 18.94 40.05 -24.28
CA SER A 204 17.83 40.95 -24.57
C SER A 204 17.72 41.91 -23.39
N GLU A 205 18.34 43.08 -23.56
CA GLU A 205 18.00 44.30 -22.85
C GLU A 205 16.53 44.62 -23.16
N VAL A 206 15.74 44.92 -22.12
CA VAL A 206 14.42 45.49 -22.26
C VAL A 206 14.44 46.78 -21.45
N ASP A 207 14.33 47.89 -22.19
CA ASP A 207 14.16 49.25 -21.71
C ASP A 207 12.77 49.47 -21.06
N ASP A 208 12.65 50.64 -20.45
CA ASP A 208 11.45 51.33 -19.96
C ASP A 208 10.83 50.76 -18.66
N GLU A 209 10.46 51.57 -17.65
CA GLU A 209 9.89 52.92 -17.73
C GLU A 209 10.08 53.63 -16.37
N SER A 210 10.33 54.95 -16.41
CA SER A 210 10.30 55.86 -15.26
C SER A 210 8.90 55.98 -14.67
N ILE A 211 8.76 56.06 -13.34
CA ILE A 211 7.66 56.76 -12.66
C ILE A 211 8.16 57.27 -11.30
N ASP A 212 7.99 58.59 -11.12
CA ASP A 212 8.17 59.52 -9.97
C ASP A 212 9.00 59.13 -8.74
#